data_AF-A0A7C0YZB2-F1
#
_entry.id   AF-A0A7C0YZB2-F1
#
_cell.length_a   1.000
_cell.length_b   1.000
_cell.length_c   1.000
_cell.angle_alpha   90.00
_cell.angle_beta   90.00
_cell.angle_gamma   90.00
#
_symmetry.space_group_name_H-M   'P 1'
#
loop_
_entity.id
_entity.type
_entity.pdbx_description
1 polymer ?
#
loop_
_entity_poly.entity_id
_entity_poly.type
_entity_poly.pdbx_seq_one_letter_code
_entity_poly.pdbx_strand_id
1 'polypeptide(L)' 'SFIKERHTLEHFRKEMWLPKLTDRSFPDAWVKAGAHDIWVKAREKAEKILAEHTVEPVPQEIKERLEAVVKRAKERYVK' A
#
# COMPACT_ATOMS: atom_id res chain seq x y z
N SER A 1 9.88 -13.79 -31.10
CA SER A 1 9.45 -13.59 -29.70
C SER A 1 10.28 -12.45 -29.13
N PHE A 2 9.64 -11.42 -28.57
CA PHE A 2 10.34 -10.22 -28.07
C PHE A 2 10.82 -10.35 -26.61
N ILE A 3 10.50 -11.45 -25.94
CA ILE A 3 10.84 -11.66 -24.51
C ILE A 3 12.34 -11.61 -24.23
N LYS A 4 13.17 -12.01 -25.21
CA LYS A 4 14.64 -12.08 -25.08
C LYS A 4 15.36 -10.80 -25.54
N GLU A 5 14.63 -9.79 -26.00
CA GLU A 5 15.22 -8.57 -26.54
C GLU A 5 15.75 -7.67 -25.42
N ARG A 6 16.88 -7.01 -25.67
CA ARG A 6 17.48 -6.04 -24.72
C ARG A 6 16.50 -4.93 -24.35
N HIS A 7 15.76 -4.43 -25.34
CA HIS A 7 14.74 -3.42 -25.13
C HIS A 7 13.68 -3.89 -24.11
N THR A 8 13.21 -5.14 -24.21
CA THR A 8 12.24 -5.68 -23.26
C THR A 8 12.82 -5.76 -21.86
N LEU A 9 14.09 -6.18 -21.70
CA LEU A 9 14.76 -6.20 -20.40
C LEU A 9 14.88 -4.81 -19.75
N GLU A 10 15.21 -3.80 -20.55
CA GLU A 10 15.44 -2.43 -20.09
C GLU A 10 14.12 -1.69 -19.70
N HIS A 11 13.01 -2.04 -20.34
CA HIS A 11 11.76 -1.29 -20.25
C HIS A 11 10.62 -1.99 -19.49
N PHE A 12 10.60 -3.32 -19.38
CA PHE A 12 9.40 -4.03 -18.90
C PHE A 12 8.93 -3.61 -17.50
N ARG A 13 9.83 -3.27 -16.57
CA ARG A 13 9.44 -2.85 -15.21
C ARG A 13 8.93 -1.41 -15.14
N LYS A 14 9.27 -0.59 -16.13
CA LYS A 14 8.90 0.84 -16.19
C LYS A 14 7.58 1.04 -16.90
N GLU A 15 7.37 0.30 -17.99
CA GLU A 15 6.22 0.48 -18.88
C GLU A 15 5.07 -0.47 -18.55
N MET A 16 5.38 -1.67 -18.05
CA MET A 16 4.34 -2.64 -17.70
C MET A 16 3.78 -2.35 -16.32
N TRP A 17 2.47 -2.17 -16.24
CA TRP A 17 1.78 -2.12 -14.96
C TRP A 17 1.85 -3.49 -14.28
N LEU A 18 2.54 -3.55 -13.13
CA LEU A 18 2.59 -4.73 -12.28
C LEU A 18 1.54 -4.59 -11.17
N PRO A 19 0.47 -5.41 -11.20
CA PRO A 19 -0.60 -5.28 -10.22
C PRO A 19 -0.09 -5.62 -8.82
N LYS A 20 -0.55 -4.82 -7.86
CA LYS A 20 -0.18 -4.90 -6.45
C LYS A 20 -1.06 -5.85 -5.63
N LEU A 21 -2.22 -6.26 -6.17
CA LEU A 21 -3.25 -7.05 -5.50
C LEU A 21 -3.76 -8.19 -6.38
N THR A 22 -4.04 -7.91 -7.66
CA THR A 22 -4.57 -8.91 -8.60
C THR A 22 -3.58 -10.07 -8.80
N ASP A 23 -4.06 -11.29 -8.62
CA ASP A 23 -3.32 -12.49 -8.94
C ASP A 23 -3.43 -12.82 -10.44
N ARG A 24 -2.31 -13.07 -11.10
CA ARG A 24 -2.25 -13.50 -12.51
C ARG A 24 -1.62 -14.89 -12.67
N SER A 25 -1.54 -15.65 -11.58
CA SER A 25 -1.06 -17.02 -11.58
C SER A 25 -2.03 -17.91 -12.36
N PHE A 26 -1.51 -19.03 -12.87
CA PHE A 26 -2.36 -20.07 -13.46
C PHE A 26 -3.34 -20.63 -12.41
N PRO A 27 -4.53 -21.08 -12.82
CA PRO A 27 -5.55 -21.59 -11.90
C PRO A 27 -5.02 -22.66 -10.94
N ASP A 28 -4.24 -23.63 -11.41
CA ASP A 28 -3.68 -24.70 -10.57
C ASP A 28 -2.76 -24.16 -9.46
N ALA A 29 -1.95 -23.15 -9.77
CA ALA A 29 -1.06 -22.51 -8.80
C ALA A 29 -1.86 -21.68 -7.78
N TRP A 30 -2.90 -20.97 -8.24
CA TRP A 30 -3.79 -20.21 -7.37
C TRP A 30 -4.57 -21.13 -6.41
N VAL A 31 -5.08 -22.27 -6.90
CA VAL A 31 -5.75 -23.28 -6.07
C VAL A 31 -4.80 -23.88 -5.04
N LYS A 32 -3.58 -24.28 -5.45
CA LYS A 32 -2.56 -24.81 -4.52
C LYS A 32 -2.14 -23.77 -3.47
N ALA A 33 -2.17 -22.49 -3.80
CA ALA A 33 -1.93 -21.39 -2.88
C ALA A 33 -3.15 -21.06 -2.00
N GLY A 34 -4.18 -21.91 -1.97
CA GLY A 34 -5.35 -21.77 -1.10
C GLY A 34 -6.52 -20.98 -1.70
N ALA A 35 -6.49 -20.70 -3.01
CA ALA A 35 -7.61 -20.08 -3.74
C ALA A 35 -8.10 -18.76 -3.11
N HIS A 36 -7.16 -17.93 -2.65
CA HIS A 36 -7.47 -16.71 -1.92
C HIS A 36 -8.21 -15.71 -2.82
N ASP A 37 -9.35 -15.21 -2.32
CA ASP A 37 -10.07 -14.10 -2.92
C ASP A 37 -9.25 -12.80 -2.79
N ILE A 38 -9.51 -11.85 -3.68
CA ILE A 38 -8.84 -10.55 -3.72
C ILE A 38 -9.01 -9.76 -2.42
N TRP A 39 -10.15 -9.93 -1.73
CA TRP A 39 -10.42 -9.30 -0.43
C TRP A 39 -9.45 -9.77 0.66
N VAL A 40 -9.12 -11.06 0.67
CA VAL A 40 -8.20 -11.63 1.65
C VAL A 40 -6.81 -11.03 1.44
N LYS A 41 -6.33 -11.02 0.20
CA LYS A 41 -5.03 -10.41 -0.16
C LYS A 41 -4.98 -8.91 0.13
N ALA A 42 -6.07 -8.19 -0.11
CA ALA A 42 -6.16 -6.76 0.20
C ALA A 42 -6.05 -6.50 1.70
N ARG A 43 -6.73 -7.32 2.52
CA ARG A 43 -6.66 -7.23 3.98
C ARG A 43 -5.26 -7.52 4.51
N GLU A 44 -4.66 -8.63 4.09
CA GLU A 44 -3.29 -9.00 4.50
C GLU A 44 -2.30 -7.88 4.17
N LYS A 45 -2.44 -7.27 2.99
CA LYS A 45 -1.61 -6.15 2.59
C LYS A 45 -1.82 -4.91 3.47
N ALA A 46 -3.07 -4.60 3.82
CA ALA A 46 -3.38 -3.48 4.70
C ALA A 46 -2.80 -3.70 6.10
N GLU A 47 -2.97 -4.90 6.66
CA GLU A 47 -2.40 -5.28 7.96
C GLU A 47 -0.87 -5.18 7.96
N LYS A 48 -0.22 -5.64 6.88
CA LYS A 48 1.23 -5.49 6.71
C LYS A 48 1.67 -4.02 6.67
N ILE A 49 0.98 -3.17 5.91
CA ILE A 49 1.30 -1.73 5.85
C ILE A 49 1.14 -1.10 7.23
N LEU A 50 0.06 -1.40 7.96
CA LEU A 50 -0.16 -0.87 9.30
C LEU A 50 0.91 -1.32 10.31
N ALA A 51 1.43 -2.54 10.16
CA ALA A 51 2.48 -3.07 11.03
C ALA A 51 3.88 -2.51 10.73
N GLU A 52 4.21 -2.33 9.45
CA GLU A 52 5.58 -2.01 9.02
C GLU A 52 5.80 -0.53 8.68
N HIS A 53 4.75 0.23 8.35
CA HIS A 53 4.89 1.60 7.89
C HIS A 53 5.23 2.54 9.05
N THR A 54 6.47 3.02 9.05
CA THR A 54 6.93 4.08 9.94
C THR A 54 7.01 5.39 9.16
N VAL A 55 6.39 6.44 9.69
CA VAL A 55 6.49 7.81 9.15
C VAL A 55 7.61 8.56 9.86
N GLU A 56 8.26 9.48 9.13
CA GLU A 56 9.21 10.40 9.75
C GLU A 56 8.48 11.27 10.78
N PRO A 57 9.06 11.46 11.99
CA PRO A 57 8.46 12.33 12.99
C PRO A 57 8.31 13.75 12.45
N VAL A 58 7.13 14.35 12.65
CA VAL A 58 6.93 15.77 12.35
C VAL A 58 7.77 16.63 13.29
N PRO A 59 8.31 17.78 12.83
CA PRO A 59 8.97 18.74 13.69
C PRO A 59 8.11 19.13 14.90
N GLN A 60 8.74 19.27 16.06
CA GLN A 60 8.06 19.51 17.33
C GLN A 60 7.15 20.75 17.30
N GLU A 61 7.59 21.84 16.67
CA GLU A 61 6.80 23.07 16.51
C GLU A 61 5.46 22.82 15.77
N ILE A 62 5.48 21.98 14.73
CA ILE A 62 4.28 21.64 13.96
C ILE A 62 3.33 20.80 14.80
N LYS A 63 3.88 19.85 15.57
CA LYS A 63 3.11 19.01 16.49
C LYS A 63 2.37 19.85 17.53
N GLU A 64 3.06 20.80 18.15
CA GLU A 64 2.47 21.70 19.17
C GLU A 64 1.36 22.59 18.58
N ARG A 65 1.56 23.12 17.37
CA ARG A 65 0.50 23.88 16.67
C ARG A 65 -0.71 23.02 16.35
N LEU A 66 -0.51 21.77 15.93
CA LEU A 66 -1.60 20.82 15.66
C LEU A 66 -2.40 20.52 16.94
N GLU A 67 -1.72 20.25 18.05
CA GLU A 67 -2.37 19.99 19.34
C GLU A 67 -3.20 21.20 19.82
N ALA A 68 -2.68 22.43 19.64
CA ALA A 68 -3.42 23.65 19.96
C ALA A 68 -4.67 23.85 19.09
N VAL A 69 -4.62 23.47 17.80
CA VAL A 69 -5.80 23.51 16.91
C VAL A 69 -6.83 22.48 17.36
N VAL A 70 -6.41 21.24 17.65
CA VAL A 70 -7.30 20.17 18.11
C VAL A 70 -7.98 20.56 19.43
N LYS A 71 -7.24 21.14 20.37
CA LYS A 71 -7.80 21.61 21.65
C LYS A 71 -8.90 22.66 21.45
N ARG A 72 -8.62 23.69 20.64
CA ARG A 72 -9.61 24.74 20.31
C ARG A 72 -10.84 24.18 19.62
N ALA A 73 -10.66 23.20 18.72
CA ALA A 73 -11.79 22.54 18.07
C ALA A 73 -12.65 21.76 19.09
N LYS A 74 -12.02 20.97 19.97
CA LYS A 74 -12.74 20.23 21.02
C LYS A 74 -13.55 21.18 21.92
N GLU A 75 -12.96 22.28 22.38
CA GLU A 75 -13.65 23.27 23.22
C GLU A 75 -14.84 23.92 22.52
N ARG A 76 -14.78 24.09 21.19
CA ARG A 76 -15.88 24.64 20.37
C ARG A 76 -17.04 23.65 20.17
N TYR A 77 -16.76 22.35 20.09
CA TYR A 77 -17.75 21.29 19.84
C TYR A 77 -18.29 20.61 21.12
N VAL A 78 -17.70 20.88 22.29
CA VAL A 78 -18.18 20.39 23.60
C VAL A 78 -19.26 21.31 24.21
N LYS A 79 -19.66 22.38 23.51
CA LYS A 79 -20.86 23.18 23.77
C LYS A 79 -22.04 22.66 22.96
#